data_AF-A0A9W9MJ01-F1
#
_entry.id   AF-A0A9W9MJ01-F1
#
_cell.length_a   1.000
_cell.length_b   1.000
_cell.length_c   1.000
_cell.angle_alpha   90.00
_cell.angle_beta   90.00
_cell.angle_gamma   90.00
#
_symmetry.space_group_name_H-M   'P 1'
#
loop_
_entity.id
_entity.type
_entity.pdbx_description
1 polymer ?
#
loop_
_entity_poly.entity_id
_entity_poly.type
_entity_poly.pdbx_seq_one_letter_code
_entity_poly.pdbx_strand_id
1 'polypeptide(L)'
;MRKSLVVAVSLYTLGITLLYIPFRNLLRTNLFYLKGLLRNYDILLAELAELGYTPPLGSEKDLNNDPFTSYAVVFLSYAEIYRFGFRIGWLSLILLSFYRLLRLLEDFTLFEERTGDIVQLLVFVFEDSEYIRNLEVMLRDYMVWNVEILMRNADFKSFLARNLSLEQTVFRSMWK
;
A
#
# COMPACT_ATOMS: atom_id res chain seq x y z
N MET A 1 12.50 -12.42 -9.70
CA MET A 1 12.30 -11.53 -10.86
C MET A 1 13.26 -10.35 -10.69
N ARG A 2 14.03 -9.99 -11.72
CA ARG A 2 15.32 -9.29 -11.62
C ARG A 2 15.24 -7.90 -10.97
N LYS A 3 16.04 -7.69 -9.93
CA LYS A 3 16.52 -6.39 -9.44
C LYS A 3 17.51 -5.83 -10.45
N SER A 4 17.22 -4.68 -11.04
CA SER A 4 18.21 -3.75 -11.63
C SER A 4 17.49 -2.50 -12.10
N LEU A 5 17.61 -1.40 -11.36
CA LEU A 5 17.85 -0.09 -11.97
C LEU A 5 18.49 0.84 -10.94
N VAL A 6 19.68 1.33 -11.28
CA VAL A 6 20.55 2.19 -10.48
C VAL A 6 20.07 3.64 -10.61
N VAL A 7 19.81 4.33 -9.49
CA VAL A 7 19.90 5.80 -9.40
C VAL A 7 20.41 6.18 -8.01
N ALA A 8 21.58 6.79 -7.95
CA ALA A 8 22.17 7.33 -6.72
C ALA A 8 21.64 8.74 -6.45
N VAL A 9 21.16 9.04 -5.23
CA VAL A 9 21.32 10.36 -4.59
C VAL A 9 21.35 10.20 -3.06
N SER A 10 22.39 10.76 -2.46
CA SER A 10 22.68 10.86 -1.03
C SER A 10 22.24 12.23 -0.48
N LEU A 11 21.74 12.20 0.76
CA LEU A 11 21.60 13.25 1.78
C LEU A 11 21.58 14.72 1.33
N TYR A 12 20.42 15.34 1.58
CA TYR A 12 20.16 16.78 1.59
C TYR A 12 21.21 17.56 2.38
N THR A 13 21.97 18.43 1.72
CA THR A 13 22.51 19.66 2.33
C THR A 13 22.95 20.74 1.34
N LEU A 14 23.04 20.48 0.03
CA LEU A 14 23.44 21.51 -0.95
C LEU A 14 22.51 21.43 -2.17
N GLY A 15 21.65 22.44 -2.34
CA GLY A 15 20.64 22.46 -3.39
C GLY A 15 21.22 22.33 -4.79
N ILE A 16 20.93 21.21 -5.46
CA ILE A 16 21.06 21.02 -6.92
C ILE A 16 19.94 20.09 -7.41
N THR A 17 19.43 20.42 -8.59
CA THR A 17 18.30 19.93 -9.38
C THR A 17 18.26 18.40 -9.58
N LEU A 18 17.07 17.80 -9.41
CA LEU A 18 16.76 16.40 -9.72
C LEU A 18 16.91 16.11 -11.22
N LEU A 19 17.76 15.14 -11.56
CA LEU A 19 17.88 14.61 -12.93
C LEU A 19 16.84 13.49 -13.12
N TYR A 20 15.73 13.85 -13.76
CA TYR A 20 14.61 12.99 -14.11
C TYR A 20 15.01 11.97 -15.19
N ILE A 21 14.84 10.67 -14.94
CA ILE A 21 14.95 9.62 -15.97
C ILE A 21 13.54 9.08 -16.25
N PRO A 22 13.02 9.15 -17.49
CA PRO A 22 11.63 8.83 -17.78
C PRO A 22 11.42 7.32 -18.00
N PHE A 23 10.72 6.64 -17.09
CA PHE A 23 10.14 5.30 -17.36
C PHE A 23 8.77 5.47 -18.02
N ARG A 24 8.76 5.95 -19.26
CA ARG A 24 7.58 6.59 -19.88
C ARG A 24 6.36 5.69 -20.18
N ASN A 25 6.36 4.40 -19.87
CA ASN A 25 5.28 3.48 -20.30
C ASN A 25 4.75 2.46 -19.26
N LEU A 26 5.11 2.53 -17.98
CA LEU A 26 4.54 1.66 -16.92
C LEU A 26 3.56 2.37 -15.96
N LEU A 27 3.29 3.65 -16.22
CA LEU A 27 2.72 4.64 -15.31
C LEU A 27 1.23 4.50 -14.95
N ARG A 28 0.53 3.46 -15.42
CA ARG A 28 -0.92 3.28 -15.17
C ARG A 28 -1.27 2.04 -14.37
N THR A 29 -0.29 1.22 -14.03
CA THR A 29 -0.53 -0.10 -13.45
C THR A 29 0.00 -0.13 -12.03
N ASN A 30 -0.87 -0.49 -11.09
CA ASN A 30 -0.46 -0.82 -9.74
C ASN A 30 0.49 -2.01 -9.80
N LEU A 31 1.73 -1.79 -9.37
CA LEU A 31 2.79 -2.79 -9.46
C LEU A 31 2.80 -3.73 -8.24
N PHE A 32 1.87 -3.53 -7.30
CA PHE A 32 1.74 -4.34 -6.10
C PHE A 32 1.19 -5.72 -6.47
N TYR A 33 2.04 -6.74 -6.36
CA TYR A 33 1.65 -8.14 -6.58
C TYR A 33 1.88 -8.99 -5.35
N LEU A 34 0.81 -9.64 -4.90
CA LEU A 34 0.74 -10.14 -3.53
C LEU A 34 1.58 -11.39 -3.26
N LYS A 35 1.61 -12.29 -4.24
CA LYS A 35 2.44 -13.52 -4.16
C LYS A 35 3.94 -13.21 -4.15
N GLY A 36 4.34 -12.00 -4.53
CA GLY A 36 5.74 -11.57 -4.49
C GLY A 36 6.19 -10.98 -3.16
N LEU A 37 5.25 -10.62 -2.26
CA LEU A 37 5.47 -9.61 -1.23
C LEU A 37 5.24 -10.12 0.19
N LEU A 38 4.08 -10.75 0.44
CA LEU A 38 3.81 -11.32 1.74
C LEU A 38 4.36 -12.74 1.78
N ARG A 39 5.55 -12.91 2.40
CA ARG A 39 6.04 -14.23 2.85
C ARG A 39 4.99 -15.03 3.63
N ASN A 40 4.03 -14.33 4.22
CA ASN A 40 2.97 -14.88 5.05
C ASN A 40 1.60 -14.88 4.35
N TYR A 41 1.52 -14.63 3.04
CA TYR A 41 0.22 -14.67 2.35
C TYR A 41 -0.38 -16.07 2.36
N ASP A 42 0.44 -17.10 2.15
CA ASP A 42 0.00 -18.49 2.25
C ASP A 42 -0.43 -18.84 3.68
N ILE A 43 0.22 -18.25 4.69
CA ILE A 43 -0.16 -18.39 6.11
C ILE A 43 -1.51 -17.72 6.35
N LEU A 44 -1.71 -16.49 5.88
CA LEU A 44 -3.00 -15.77 5.97
C LEU A 44 -4.13 -16.58 5.31
N LEU A 45 -3.89 -17.14 4.13
CA LEU A 45 -4.86 -17.97 3.44
C LEU A 45 -5.18 -19.26 4.20
N ALA A 46 -4.16 -19.91 4.78
CA ALA A 46 -4.35 -21.08 5.61
C ALA A 46 -5.18 -20.76 6.86
N GLU A 47 -4.85 -19.68 7.59
CA GLU A 47 -5.60 -19.25 8.77
C GLU A 47 -7.05 -18.90 8.44
N LEU A 48 -7.32 -18.30 7.29
CA LEU A 48 -8.69 -18.03 6.84
C LEU A 48 -9.44 -19.32 6.50
N ALA A 49 -8.78 -20.30 5.88
CA ALA A 49 -9.38 -21.59 5.56
C ALA A 49 -9.79 -22.36 6.82
N GLU A 50 -8.97 -22.33 7.88
CA GLU A 50 -9.29 -22.90 9.19
C GLU A 50 -10.52 -22.24 9.84
N LEU A 51 -10.77 -20.97 9.53
CA LEU A 51 -11.96 -20.24 9.95
C LEU A 51 -13.19 -20.49 9.05
N GLY A 52 -13.10 -21.41 8.11
CA GLY A 52 -14.16 -21.74 7.16
C GLY A 52 -14.33 -20.72 6.03
N TYR A 53 -13.40 -19.79 5.86
CA TYR A 53 -13.40 -18.86 4.74
C TYR A 53 -12.63 -19.44 3.56
N THR A 54 -13.32 -19.71 2.46
CA THR A 54 -12.70 -20.04 1.17
C THR A 54 -12.69 -18.79 0.29
N PRO A 55 -11.50 -18.29 -0.11
CA PRO A 55 -11.41 -17.20 -1.06
C PRO A 55 -12.18 -17.54 -2.35
N PRO A 56 -13.00 -16.63 -2.89
CA PRO A 56 -13.63 -16.86 -4.19
C PRO A 56 -12.54 -17.08 -5.25
N LEU A 57 -12.68 -18.16 -6.02
CA LEU A 57 -11.74 -18.55 -7.07
C LEU A 57 -11.97 -17.69 -8.32
N GLY A 58 -11.68 -16.40 -8.23
CA GLY A 58 -11.92 -15.45 -9.30
C GLY A 58 -11.75 -14.03 -8.81
N SER A 59 -10.98 -13.25 -9.56
CA SER A 59 -10.85 -11.81 -9.33
C SER A 59 -12.25 -11.17 -9.37
N GLU A 60 -12.62 -10.42 -8.34
CA GLU A 60 -13.65 -9.38 -8.42
C GLU A 60 -13.13 -8.29 -9.39
N LYS A 61 -12.99 -8.65 -10.67
CA LYS A 61 -12.23 -7.93 -11.70
C LYS A 61 -12.93 -6.66 -12.20
N ASP A 62 -14.14 -6.42 -11.72
CA ASP A 62 -15.03 -5.37 -12.24
C ASP A 62 -15.08 -4.14 -11.34
N LEU A 63 -14.30 -4.08 -10.25
CA LEU A 63 -14.47 -3.03 -9.26
C LEU A 63 -13.61 -1.78 -9.44
N ASN A 64 -12.70 -1.65 -10.42
CA ASN A 64 -11.75 -0.54 -10.37
C ASN A 64 -11.12 -0.05 -11.69
N ASN A 65 -11.97 0.43 -12.61
CA ASN A 65 -11.52 1.10 -13.84
C ASN A 65 -11.99 2.55 -13.98
N ASP A 66 -12.73 3.09 -13.00
CA ASP A 66 -13.20 4.47 -13.07
C ASP A 66 -12.28 5.42 -12.28
N PRO A 67 -11.51 6.31 -12.95
CA PRO A 67 -10.67 7.29 -12.29
C PRO A 67 -11.49 8.40 -11.58
N PHE A 68 -12.82 8.43 -11.69
CA PHE A 68 -13.67 9.43 -11.05
C PHE A 68 -14.35 8.96 -9.75
N THR A 69 -14.38 7.65 -9.50
CA THR A 69 -14.93 7.08 -8.28
C THR A 69 -13.86 7.05 -7.18
N SER A 70 -14.16 7.64 -6.01
CA SER A 70 -13.27 7.57 -4.84
C SER A 70 -13.49 6.27 -4.07
N TYR A 71 -12.39 5.59 -3.75
CA TYR A 71 -12.39 4.35 -2.96
C TYR A 71 -11.88 4.57 -1.54
N ALA A 72 -11.60 5.82 -1.15
CA ALA A 72 -11.10 6.17 0.18
C ALA A 72 -11.98 5.56 1.29
N VAL A 73 -13.30 5.71 1.18
CA VAL A 73 -14.26 5.16 2.16
C VAL A 73 -14.16 3.64 2.27
N VAL A 74 -13.94 2.95 1.15
CA VAL A 74 -13.85 1.48 1.13
C VAL A 74 -12.56 1.02 1.80
N PHE A 75 -11.44 1.63 1.45
CA PHE A 75 -10.14 1.38 2.09
C PHE A 75 -10.20 1.62 3.59
N LEU A 76 -10.71 2.77 4.00
CA LEU A 76 -10.83 3.16 5.41
C LEU A 76 -11.78 2.23 6.16
N SER A 77 -12.90 1.82 5.56
CA SER A 77 -13.82 0.88 6.20
C SER A 77 -13.13 -0.44 6.57
N TYR A 78 -12.34 -1.03 5.67
CA TYR A 78 -11.59 -2.25 5.99
C TYR A 78 -10.51 -2.02 7.04
N ALA A 79 -9.80 -0.89 6.99
CA ALA A 79 -8.79 -0.53 7.99
C ALA A 79 -9.41 -0.29 9.38
N GLU A 80 -10.60 0.32 9.44
CA GLU A 80 -11.37 0.51 10.67
C GLU A 80 -11.88 -0.80 11.25
N ILE A 81 -12.43 -1.68 10.41
CA ILE A 81 -12.86 -3.02 10.82
C ILE A 81 -11.66 -3.82 11.36
N TYR A 82 -10.50 -3.73 10.69
CA TYR A 82 -9.27 -4.34 11.17
C TYR A 82 -8.91 -3.81 12.56
N ARG A 83 -8.85 -2.48 12.73
CA ARG A 83 -8.51 -1.83 14.01
C ARG A 83 -9.49 -2.24 15.11
N PHE A 84 -10.78 -2.27 14.78
CA PHE A 84 -11.83 -2.71 15.70
C PHE A 84 -11.60 -4.16 16.12
N GLY A 85 -11.41 -5.07 15.16
CA GLY A 85 -11.11 -6.48 15.43
C GLY A 85 -9.86 -6.65 16.30
N PHE A 86 -8.81 -5.86 16.05
CA PHE A 86 -7.58 -5.88 16.84
C PHE A 86 -7.83 -5.49 18.29
N ARG A 87 -8.58 -4.40 18.54
CA ARG A 87 -8.90 -3.94 19.89
C ARG A 87 -9.68 -4.95 20.73
N ILE A 88 -10.58 -5.69 20.11
CA ILE A 88 -11.42 -6.68 20.80
C ILE A 88 -10.85 -8.11 20.75
N GLY A 89 -9.72 -8.32 20.08
CA GLY A 89 -9.12 -9.65 19.91
C GLY A 89 -9.91 -10.60 19.00
N TRP A 90 -10.75 -10.08 18.10
CA TRP A 90 -11.56 -10.90 17.20
C TRP A 90 -10.76 -11.32 15.96
N LEU A 91 -10.04 -12.44 16.09
CA LEU A 91 -9.12 -12.93 15.06
C LEU A 91 -9.74 -13.05 13.66
N SER A 92 -10.94 -13.62 13.53
CA SER A 92 -11.59 -13.78 12.22
C SER A 92 -11.86 -12.44 11.53
N LEU A 93 -12.23 -11.42 12.31
CA LEU A 93 -12.49 -10.08 11.78
C LEU A 93 -11.19 -9.40 11.36
N ILE A 94 -10.11 -9.56 12.14
CA ILE A 94 -8.75 -9.09 11.82
C ILE A 94 -8.29 -9.69 10.49
N LEU A 95 -8.32 -11.03 10.38
CA LEU A 95 -7.80 -11.73 9.20
C LEU A 95 -8.62 -11.41 7.94
N LEU A 96 -9.95 -11.40 8.05
CA LEU A 96 -10.82 -11.16 6.91
C LEU A 96 -10.73 -9.72 6.41
N SER A 97 -10.73 -8.74 7.31
CA SER A 97 -10.59 -7.32 6.92
C SER A 97 -9.21 -7.02 6.35
N PHE A 98 -8.15 -7.62 6.91
CA PHE A 98 -6.80 -7.52 6.36
C PHE A 98 -6.75 -8.08 4.95
N TYR A 99 -7.22 -9.31 4.76
CA TYR A 99 -7.25 -9.98 3.47
C TYR A 99 -8.04 -9.19 2.42
N ARG A 100 -9.22 -8.68 2.79
CA ARG A 100 -10.05 -7.88 1.88
C ARG A 100 -9.37 -6.58 1.47
N LEU A 101 -8.76 -5.85 2.41
CA LEU A 101 -8.03 -4.62 2.10
C LEU A 101 -6.83 -4.90 1.18
N LEU A 102 -6.08 -5.94 1.49
CA LEU A 102 -4.92 -6.40 0.76
C LEU A 102 -5.27 -6.83 -0.67
N ARG A 103 -6.37 -7.57 -0.87
CA ARG A 103 -6.91 -7.91 -2.19
C ARG A 103 -7.38 -6.68 -2.95
N LEU A 104 -8.05 -5.76 -2.25
CA LEU A 104 -8.53 -4.53 -2.87
C LEU A 104 -7.37 -3.67 -3.36
N LEU A 105 -6.29 -3.55 -2.57
CA LEU A 105 -5.06 -2.88 -2.97
C LEU A 105 -4.31 -3.60 -4.10
N GLU A 106 -4.43 -4.92 -4.24
CA GLU A 106 -3.86 -5.67 -5.37
C GLU A 106 -4.60 -5.39 -6.68
N ASP A 107 -5.94 -5.46 -6.62
CA ASP A 107 -6.80 -5.34 -7.79
C ASP A 107 -7.07 -3.85 -8.16
N PHE A 108 -6.71 -2.91 -7.28
CA PHE A 108 -6.88 -1.46 -7.50
C PHE A 108 -5.96 -0.93 -8.60
N THR A 109 -6.52 -0.35 -9.66
CA THR A 109 -5.73 0.44 -10.60
C THR A 109 -5.47 1.83 -10.01
N LEU A 110 -4.22 2.10 -9.61
CA LEU A 110 -3.86 3.39 -9.05
C LEU A 110 -3.72 4.44 -10.16
N PHE A 111 -4.75 5.29 -10.29
CA PHE A 111 -4.71 6.50 -11.12
C PHE A 111 -4.11 7.68 -10.35
N GLU A 112 -3.52 8.64 -11.07
CA GLU A 112 -2.86 9.80 -10.45
C GLU A 112 -3.88 10.62 -9.65
N GLU A 113 -5.09 10.77 -10.19
CA GLU A 113 -6.25 11.43 -9.59
C GLU A 113 -6.73 10.76 -8.29
N ARG A 114 -6.38 9.48 -8.08
CA ARG A 114 -6.82 8.67 -6.93
C ARG A 114 -5.73 8.38 -5.92
N THR A 115 -4.52 8.90 -6.14
CA THR A 115 -3.45 8.85 -5.13
C THR A 115 -3.89 9.43 -3.78
N GLY A 116 -4.80 10.40 -3.77
CA GLY A 116 -5.39 10.96 -2.54
C GLY A 116 -6.17 9.94 -1.70
N ASP A 117 -6.78 8.92 -2.31
CA ASP A 117 -7.49 7.86 -1.57
C ASP A 117 -6.49 7.00 -0.78
N ILE A 118 -5.34 6.69 -1.38
CA ILE A 118 -4.24 5.98 -0.73
C ILE A 118 -3.61 6.84 0.37
N VAL A 119 -3.40 8.14 0.12
CA VAL A 119 -2.84 9.05 1.14
C VAL A 119 -3.71 9.09 2.38
N GLN A 120 -5.04 9.13 2.24
CA GLN A 120 -5.95 9.06 3.38
C GLN A 120 -5.79 7.77 4.18
N LEU A 121 -5.66 6.62 3.50
CA LEU A 121 -5.40 5.34 4.16
C LEU A 121 -4.04 5.36 4.90
N LEU A 122 -3.00 5.94 4.32
CA LEU A 122 -1.68 6.05 4.94
C LEU A 122 -1.72 6.93 6.19
N VAL A 123 -2.37 8.10 6.12
CA VAL A 123 -2.57 8.98 7.27
C VAL A 123 -3.31 8.25 8.38
N PHE A 124 -4.40 7.54 8.03
CA PHE A 124 -5.15 6.77 9.02
C PHE A 124 -4.28 5.73 9.73
N VAL A 125 -3.42 5.00 9.02
CA VAL A 125 -2.63 3.90 9.61
C VAL A 125 -1.40 4.39 10.35
N PHE A 126 -0.71 5.40 9.84
CA PHE A 126 0.58 5.84 10.38
C PHE A 126 0.49 7.05 11.32
N GLU A 127 -0.56 7.88 11.20
CA GLU A 127 -0.75 9.07 12.04
C GLU A 127 -1.90 8.88 13.05
N ASP A 128 -3.05 8.34 12.61
CA ASP A 128 -4.28 8.32 13.45
C ASP A 128 -4.55 7.00 14.19
N SER A 129 -3.88 5.91 13.81
CA SER A 129 -4.14 4.58 14.36
C SER A 129 -3.16 4.21 15.47
N GLU A 130 -3.66 3.41 16.42
CA GLU A 130 -2.80 2.61 17.28
C GLU A 130 -1.87 1.74 16.43
N TYR A 131 -0.68 1.41 16.97
CA TYR A 131 0.39 0.72 16.25
C TYR A 131 -0.08 -0.66 15.75
N ILE A 132 -0.46 -0.74 14.48
CA ILE A 132 -0.92 -1.96 13.82
C ILE A 132 0.16 -2.43 12.84
N ARG A 133 1.11 -3.21 13.37
CA ARG A 133 2.32 -3.63 12.66
C ARG A 133 2.05 -4.29 11.30
N ASN A 134 1.06 -5.18 11.21
CA ASN A 134 0.78 -5.92 9.97
C ASN A 134 0.28 -4.99 8.86
N LEU A 135 -0.55 -4.02 9.22
CA LEU A 135 -1.10 -3.04 8.30
C LEU A 135 -0.03 -2.03 7.85
N GLU A 136 0.82 -1.59 8.77
CA GLU A 136 1.99 -0.75 8.46
C GLU A 136 2.96 -1.43 7.49
N VAL A 137 3.28 -2.71 7.71
CA VAL A 137 4.18 -3.47 6.84
C VAL A 137 3.59 -3.58 5.43
N MET A 138 2.33 -3.97 5.32
CA MET A 138 1.63 -4.07 4.04
C MET A 138 1.60 -2.73 3.30
N LEU A 139 1.25 -1.63 3.98
CA LEU A 139 1.18 -0.32 3.34
C LEU A 139 2.55 0.26 3.00
N ARG A 140 3.58 -0.04 3.79
CA ARG A 140 4.97 0.31 3.45
C ARG A 140 5.39 -0.36 2.15
N ASP A 141 5.10 -1.65 2.02
CA ASP A 141 5.39 -2.38 0.80
C ASP A 141 4.60 -1.80 -0.38
N TYR A 142 3.31 -1.52 -0.18
CA TYR A 142 2.48 -0.85 -1.19
C TYR A 142 3.08 0.47 -1.66
N MET A 143 3.56 1.31 -0.72
CA MET A 143 4.23 2.56 -1.03
C MET A 143 5.50 2.35 -1.85
N VAL A 144 6.34 1.37 -1.50
CA VAL A 144 7.58 1.08 -2.24
C VAL A 144 7.28 0.74 -3.70
N TRP A 145 6.26 -0.08 -3.95
CA TRP A 145 5.87 -0.50 -5.30
C TRP A 145 5.22 0.60 -6.12
N ASN A 146 4.52 1.54 -5.47
CA ASN A 146 3.79 2.62 -6.12
C ASN A 146 4.41 4.01 -5.89
N VAL A 147 5.67 4.06 -5.45
CA VAL A 147 6.33 5.31 -5.04
C VAL A 147 6.38 6.34 -6.17
N GLU A 148 6.56 5.90 -7.42
CA GLU A 148 6.65 6.81 -8.57
C GLU A 148 5.37 7.62 -8.80
N ILE A 149 4.22 6.96 -8.72
CA ILE A 149 2.92 7.62 -8.90
C ILE A 149 2.50 8.38 -7.64
N LEU A 150 2.76 7.83 -6.44
CA LEU A 150 2.47 8.50 -5.18
C LEU A 150 3.29 9.79 -5.01
N MET A 151 4.56 9.80 -5.43
CA MET A 151 5.42 10.99 -5.39
C MET A 151 4.98 12.12 -6.33
N ARG A 152 3.93 11.96 -7.13
CA ARG A 152 3.31 13.06 -7.88
C ARG A 152 2.29 13.82 -7.04
N ASN A 153 1.71 13.17 -6.05
CA ASN A 153 0.73 13.74 -5.14
C ASN A 153 1.42 14.63 -4.09
N ALA A 154 0.95 15.88 -3.95
CA ALA A 154 1.51 16.84 -3.00
C ALA A 154 1.24 16.47 -1.53
N ASP A 155 0.08 15.87 -1.25
CA ASP A 155 -0.30 15.42 0.08
C ASP A 155 0.55 14.22 0.52
N PHE A 156 0.88 13.32 -0.41
CA PHE A 156 1.82 12.22 -0.15
C PHE A 156 3.22 12.73 0.23
N LYS A 157 3.75 13.73 -0.49
CA LYS A 157 5.04 14.36 -0.13
C LYS A 157 4.99 14.99 1.25
N SER A 158 3.89 15.68 1.54
CA SER A 158 3.66 16.32 2.83
C SER A 158 3.56 15.28 3.95
N PHE A 159 2.90 14.15 3.70
CA PHE A 159 2.83 13.01 4.59
C PHE A 159 4.22 12.41 4.89
N LEU A 160 5.06 12.16 3.87
CA LEU A 160 6.41 11.64 4.09
C LEU A 160 7.30 12.61 4.88
N ALA A 161 7.21 13.92 4.60
CA ALA A 161 7.98 14.93 5.32
C ALA A 161 7.64 14.98 6.82
N ARG A 162 6.39 14.67 7.20
CA ARG A 162 5.98 14.52 8.61
C ARG A 162 6.44 13.19 9.22
N ASN A 163 6.63 12.16 8.39
CA ASN A 163 6.97 10.80 8.80
C ASN A 163 8.38 10.39 8.33
N LEU A 164 9.41 11.14 8.76
CA LEU A 164 10.79 10.97 8.29
C LEU A 164 11.35 9.54 8.45
N SER A 165 10.97 8.82 9.50
CA SER A 165 11.39 7.43 9.71
C SER A 165 10.79 6.48 8.66
N LEU A 166 9.53 6.71 8.28
CA LEU A 166 8.83 5.99 7.23
C LEU A 166 9.43 6.31 5.87
N GLU A 167 9.68 7.59 5.59
CA GLU A 167 10.37 8.05 4.39
C GLU A 167 11.71 7.33 4.18
N GLN A 168 12.59 7.38 5.19
CA GLN A 168 13.88 6.68 5.14
C GLN A 168 13.71 5.19 4.91
N THR A 169 12.68 4.57 5.49
CA THR A 169 12.46 3.14 5.35
C THR A 169 11.96 2.78 3.96
N VAL A 170 11.01 3.53 3.40
CA VAL A 170 10.50 3.34 2.04
C VAL A 170 11.65 3.45 1.04
N PHE A 171 12.46 4.52 1.10
CA PHE A 171 13.57 4.70 0.16
C PHE A 171 14.69 3.65 0.34
N ARG A 172 14.99 3.22 1.58
CA ARG A 172 15.94 2.12 1.80
C ARG A 172 15.43 0.80 1.24
N SER A 173 14.14 0.53 1.31
CA SER A 173 13.54 -0.71 0.79
C SER A 173 13.56 -0.78 -0.74
N MET A 174 13.55 0.37 -1.44
CA MET A 174 13.71 0.39 -2.91
C MET A 174 15.06 -0.17 -3.37
N TRP A 175 16.10 -0.08 -2.55
CA TRP A 175 17.46 -0.49 -2.89
C TRP A 175 17.84 -1.89 -2.45
N LYS A 176 16.93 -2.64 -1.83
CA LYS A 176 17.20 -4.01 -1.37
C LYS A 176 16.95 -5.02 -2.44
#